data_AF-A0A356U794-F1
#
_entry.id   AF-A0A356U794-F1
#
_cell.length_a   1.000
_cell.length_b   1.000
_cell.length_c   1.000
_cell.angle_alpha   90.00
_cell.angle_beta   90.00
_cell.angle_gamma   90.00
#
_symmetry.space_group_name_H-M   'P 1'
#
loop_
_entity.id
_entity.type
_entity.pdbx_description
1 polymer ?
#
loop_
_entity_poly.entity_id
_entity_poly.type
_entity_poly.pdbx_seq_one_letter_code
_entity_poly.pdbx_strand_id
1 'polypeptide(L)'
;MKWKEISVLTEGICVEAIAGIFHRLGSGGVVIEDPQAARKYVNAENWESRSVSPDFLDHEFVVVKAYFHEDKEVMDEFYTCLEAVKDNFNHPKLKVFIDEVKNE
;
A
#
# COMPACT_ATOMS: atom_id res chain seq x y z
N MET A 1 18.41 13.36 2.88
CA MET A 1 18.25 12.36 1.80
C MET A 1 16.82 12.47 1.31
N LYS A 2 16.59 12.38 0.00
CA LYS A 2 15.25 12.50 -0.57
C LYS A 2 14.71 11.12 -0.92
N TRP A 3 13.47 10.87 -0.52
CA TRP A 3 12.77 9.61 -0.75
C TRP A 3 11.45 9.90 -1.43
N LYS A 4 11.00 8.95 -2.24
CA LYS A 4 9.64 8.93 -2.77
C LYS A 4 8.87 7.79 -2.14
N GLU A 5 7.65 8.09 -1.73
CA GLU A 5 6.64 7.11 -1.34
C GLU A 5 5.83 6.75 -2.59
N ILE A 6 5.67 5.45 -2.84
CA ILE A 6 4.71 4.94 -3.82
C ILE A 6 3.63 4.21 -3.04
N SER A 7 2.39 4.68 -3.18
CA SER A 7 1.23 4.18 -2.45
C SER A 7 0.18 3.65 -3.41
N VAL A 8 -0.29 2.42 -3.19
CA VAL A 8 -1.32 1.78 -4.01
C VAL A 8 -2.53 1.49 -3.14
N LEU A 9 -3.63 2.17 -3.42
CA LEU A 9 -4.94 1.81 -2.91
C LEU A 9 -5.50 0.66 -3.76
N THR A 10 -5.83 -0.43 -3.10
CA THR A 10 -6.20 -1.70 -3.74
C THR A 10 -7.21 -2.49 -2.91
N GLU A 11 -7.73 -3.57 -3.49
CA GLU A 11 -8.56 -4.55 -2.79
C GLU A 11 -7.68 -5.57 -2.06
N GLY A 12 -8.18 -6.16 -0.97
CA GLY A 12 -7.40 -7.09 -0.13
C GLY A 12 -6.76 -8.25 -0.88
N ILE A 13 -7.41 -8.74 -1.94
CA ILE A 13 -6.89 -9.86 -2.77
C ILE A 13 -5.58 -9.53 -3.51
N CYS A 14 -5.29 -8.24 -3.74
CA CYS A 14 -4.12 -7.80 -4.48
C CYS A 14 -2.92 -7.46 -3.59
N VAL A 15 -3.08 -7.42 -2.26
CA VAL A 15 -2.07 -6.93 -1.30
C VAL A 15 -0.73 -7.64 -1.49
N GLU A 16 -0.74 -8.97 -1.53
CA GLU A 16 0.47 -9.78 -1.71
C GLU A 16 1.15 -9.53 -3.06
N ALA A 17 0.36 -9.38 -4.13
CA ALA A 17 0.89 -9.12 -5.46
C ALA A 17 1.59 -7.74 -5.50
N ILE A 18 0.97 -6.71 -4.94
CA ILE A 18 1.55 -5.36 -4.87
C ILE A 18 2.79 -5.34 -3.97
N ALA A 19 2.74 -5.98 -2.80
CA ALA A 19 3.90 -6.09 -1.91
C ALA A 19 5.08 -6.82 -2.59
N GLY A 20 4.78 -7.88 -3.35
CA GLY A 20 5.77 -8.62 -4.13
C GLY A 20 6.41 -7.78 -5.24
N ILE A 21 5.66 -6.87 -5.87
CA ILE A 21 6.21 -5.90 -6.83
C ILE A 21 7.22 -4.99 -6.13
N PHE A 22 6.84 -4.36 -5.02
CA PHE A 22 7.74 -3.45 -4.30
C PHE A 22 9.01 -4.15 -3.81
N HIS A 23 8.87 -5.36 -3.26
CA HIS A 23 10.02 -6.16 -2.85
C HIS A 23 10.96 -6.47 -4.01
N ARG A 24 10.42 -6.85 -5.18
CA ARG A 24 11.20 -7.11 -6.41
C ARG A 24 11.94 -5.87 -6.91
N LEU A 25 11.29 -4.71 -6.85
CA LEU A 25 11.88 -3.41 -7.16
C LEU A 25 12.92 -2.97 -6.12
N GLY A 26 13.11 -3.75 -5.04
CA GLY A 26 14.11 -3.54 -4.02
C GLY A 26 13.74 -2.43 -3.02
N SER A 27 12.47 -2.37 -2.62
CA SER A 27 12.07 -1.66 -1.41
C SER A 27 12.67 -2.34 -0.19
N GLY A 28 13.06 -1.59 0.84
CA GLY A 28 13.51 -2.16 2.13
C GLY A 28 12.40 -2.83 2.96
N GLY A 29 11.15 -2.65 2.55
CA GLY A 29 9.95 -3.17 3.21
C GLY A 29 8.71 -2.47 2.65
N VAL A 30 7.53 -2.89 3.13
CA VAL A 30 6.25 -2.29 2.77
C VAL A 30 5.45 -1.95 4.02
N VAL A 31 4.64 -0.90 3.93
CA VAL A 31 3.61 -0.57 4.93
C VAL A 31 2.26 -1.01 4.36
N ILE A 32 1.48 -1.76 5.14
CA ILE A 32 0.16 -2.23 4.75
C ILE A 32 -0.85 -1.65 5.72
N GLU A 33 -1.72 -0.77 5.22
CA GLU A 33 -2.81 -0.17 5.95
C GLU A 33 -4.10 -0.93 5.59
N ASP A 34 -4.48 -1.91 6.42
CA ASP A 34 -5.67 -2.76 6.25
C ASP A 34 -6.72 -2.47 7.34
N PRO A 35 -7.79 -1.72 7.01
CA PRO A 35 -8.90 -1.49 7.92
C PRO A 35 -9.58 -2.76 8.43
N GLN A 36 -9.67 -3.81 7.61
CA GLN A 36 -10.37 -5.04 7.97
C GLN A 36 -9.61 -5.83 9.02
N ALA A 37 -8.28 -5.87 8.90
CA ALA A 37 -7.41 -6.40 9.93
C ALA A 37 -7.56 -5.60 11.24
N ALA A 38 -7.53 -4.26 11.15
CA ALA A 38 -7.71 -3.39 12.32
C ALA A 38 -9.03 -3.66 13.05
N ARG A 39 -10.16 -3.81 12.32
CA ARG A 39 -11.49 -4.13 12.90
C ARG A 39 -11.49 -5.45 13.68
N LYS A 40 -10.74 -6.47 13.25
CA LYS A 40 -10.66 -7.76 13.96
C LYS A 40 -10.03 -7.61 15.35
N TYR A 41 -9.04 -6.74 15.51
CA TYR A 41 -8.38 -6.50 16.79
C TYR A 41 -9.18 -5.59 17.72
N VAL A 42 -9.94 -4.62 17.18
CA VAL A 42 -10.88 -3.79 17.97
C VAL A 42 -11.90 -4.65 18.71
N ASN A 43 -12.39 -5.72 18.07
CA ASN A 43 -13.37 -6.63 18.67
C ASN A 43 -12.78 -7.67 19.62
N ALA A 44 -11.44 -7.81 19.68
CA ALA A 44 -10.78 -8.93 20.35
C ALA A 44 -10.36 -8.64 21.79
N GLU A 45 -9.88 -7.44 22.14
CA GLU A 45 -9.59 -7.01 23.54
C GLU A 45 -8.93 -5.61 23.56
N ASN A 46 -9.42 -4.69 24.41
CA ASN A 46 -8.75 -3.49 24.95
C ASN A 46 -7.95 -2.52 24.05
N TRP A 47 -8.16 -2.52 22.73
CA TRP A 47 -7.58 -1.49 21.87
C TRP A 47 -8.43 -0.21 21.89
N GLU A 48 -7.91 0.89 22.43
CA GLU A 48 -8.59 2.19 22.33
C GLU A 48 -8.59 2.67 20.87
N SER A 49 -9.73 2.52 20.19
CA SER A 49 -9.94 2.92 18.78
C SER A 49 -9.71 4.41 18.49
N ARG A 50 -9.45 5.25 19.50
CA ARG A 50 -9.20 6.70 19.36
C ARG A 50 -7.95 7.03 18.53
N SER A 51 -7.06 6.07 18.29
CA SER A 51 -5.87 6.24 17.45
C SER A 51 -6.14 6.07 15.94
N VAL A 52 -7.36 5.70 15.53
CA VAL A 52 -7.71 5.45 14.13
C VAL A 52 -8.99 6.21 13.78
N SER A 53 -9.01 6.90 12.64
CA SER A 53 -10.20 7.63 12.19
C SER A 53 -11.35 6.66 11.87
N PRO A 54 -12.61 6.98 12.22
CA PRO A 54 -13.78 6.21 11.80
C PRO A 54 -13.83 5.99 10.28
N ASP A 55 -13.47 7.02 9.50
CA ASP A 55 -13.46 6.95 8.03
C ASP A 55 -12.54 5.83 7.52
N PHE A 56 -11.38 5.65 8.17
CA PHE A 56 -10.46 4.57 7.82
C PHE A 56 -11.09 3.20 8.09
N LEU A 57 -11.78 3.05 9.22
CA LEU A 57 -12.43 1.79 9.63
C LEU A 57 -13.66 1.43 8.79
N ASP A 58 -14.27 2.36 8.07
CA ASP A 58 -15.46 2.10 7.24
C ASP A 58 -15.12 1.73 5.80
N HIS A 59 -13.86 1.84 5.39
CA HIS A 59 -13.43 1.48 4.04
C HIS A 59 -13.00 0.00 3.92
N GLU A 60 -13.17 -0.57 2.73
CA GLU A 60 -12.81 -1.96 2.40
C GLU A 60 -11.47 -2.07 1.66
N PHE A 61 -10.92 -0.94 1.19
CA PHE A 61 -9.67 -0.90 0.46
C PHE A 61 -8.47 -0.93 1.41
N VAL A 62 -7.38 -1.54 0.93
CA VAL A 62 -6.09 -1.62 1.60
C VAL A 62 -5.13 -0.66 0.88
N VAL A 63 -4.27 0.02 1.63
CA VAL A 63 -3.18 0.81 1.04
C VAL A 63 -1.85 0.10 1.29
N VAL A 64 -1.12 -0.19 0.22
CA VAL A 64 0.24 -0.74 0.27
C VAL A 64 1.22 0.33 -0.14
N LYS A 65 2.17 0.65 0.74
CA LYS A 65 3.16 1.72 0.53
C LYS A 65 4.57 1.16 0.52
N ALA A 66 5.43 1.73 -0.32
CA ALA A 66 6.85 1.44 -0.32
C ALA A 66 7.66 2.72 -0.55
N TYR A 67 8.86 2.73 0.01
CA TYR A 67 9.76 3.87 -0.04
C TYR A 67 10.99 3.54 -0.88
N PHE A 68 11.31 4.43 -1.81
CA PHE A 68 12.50 4.33 -2.66
C PHE A 68 13.30 5.63 -2.56
N HIS A 69 14.63 5.53 -2.68
CA HIS A 69 15.45 6.72 -2.85
C HIS A 69 14.99 7.46 -4.12
N GLU A 70 15.01 8.80 -4.11
CA GLU A 70 14.54 9.62 -5.24
C GLU A 70 15.20 9.18 -6.57
N ASP A 71 16.53 9.01 -6.53
CA ASP A 71 17.37 8.58 -7.65
C ASP A 71 17.09 7.17 -8.19
N LYS A 72 16.32 6.35 -7.47
CA LYS A 72 16.06 4.97 -7.90
C LYS A 72 14.92 4.93 -8.92
N GLU A 73 15.24 4.69 -10.18
CA GLU A 73 14.24 4.56 -11.26
C GLU A 73 13.50 3.22 -11.17
N VAL A 74 12.22 3.24 -10.78
CA VAL A 74 11.38 2.04 -10.63
C VAL A 74 10.03 2.15 -11.34
N MET A 75 9.67 3.32 -11.86
CA MET A 75 8.29 3.61 -12.27
C MET A 75 7.83 2.78 -13.48
N ASP A 76 8.69 2.61 -14.48
CA ASP A 76 8.33 1.88 -15.70
C ASP A 76 8.10 0.38 -15.42
N GLU A 77 9.01 -0.23 -14.67
CA GLU A 77 8.86 -1.62 -14.24
C GLU A 77 7.67 -1.78 -13.28
N PHE A 78 7.48 -0.83 -12.36
CA PHE A 78 6.32 -0.80 -11.46
C PHE A 78 5.00 -0.81 -12.24
N TYR A 79 4.81 0.10 -13.20
CA TYR A 79 3.58 0.15 -13.99
C TYR A 79 3.39 -1.09 -14.87
N THR A 80 4.48 -1.66 -15.41
CA THR A 80 4.42 -2.92 -16.16
C THR A 80 3.92 -4.07 -15.28
N CYS A 81 4.44 -4.19 -14.06
CA CYS A 81 3.97 -5.20 -13.12
C CYS A 81 2.54 -4.93 -12.65
N LEU A 82 2.18 -3.67 -12.44
CA LEU A 82 0.84 -3.27 -12.01
C LEU A 82 -0.23 -3.62 -13.05
N GLU A 83 0.09 -3.50 -14.34
CA GLU A 83 -0.83 -3.90 -15.40
C GLU A 83 -1.04 -5.43 -15.40
N ALA A 84 0.03 -6.20 -15.18
CA ALA A 84 -0.10 -7.64 -15.00
C ALA A 84 -0.99 -8.00 -13.80
N VAL A 85 -0.96 -7.23 -12.70
CA VAL A 85 -1.89 -7.43 -11.58
C VAL A 85 -3.32 -7.14 -12.03
N LYS A 86 -3.57 -6.10 -12.83
CA LYS A 86 -4.94 -5.84 -13.31
C LYS A 86 -5.49 -7.02 -14.11
N ASP A 87 -4.69 -7.57 -15.00
CA ASP A 87 -5.12 -8.68 -15.86
C ASP A 87 -5.35 -9.97 -15.06
N ASN A 88 -4.47 -10.27 -14.09
CA ASN A 88 -4.56 -11.50 -13.30
C ASN A 88 -5.68 -11.49 -12.25
N PHE A 89 -6.13 -10.30 -11.82
CA PHE A 89 -7.14 -10.15 -10.75
C PHE A 89 -8.47 -9.57 -11.26
N ASN A 90 -8.78 -9.75 -12.55
CA ASN A 90 -10.05 -9.35 -13.17
C ASN A 90 -10.35 -7.84 -13.04
N HIS A 91 -9.35 -7.01 -13.32
CA HIS A 91 -9.39 -5.55 -13.29
C HIS A 91 -9.89 -4.96 -11.96
N PRO A 92 -9.17 -5.21 -10.85
CA PRO A 92 -9.50 -4.65 -9.55
C PRO A 92 -9.37 -3.12 -9.57
N LYS A 93 -10.01 -2.45 -8.61
CA LYS A 93 -9.86 -1.00 -8.44
C LYS A 93 -8.49 -0.70 -7.85
N LEU A 94 -7.61 -0.11 -8.67
CA LEU A 94 -6.28 0.33 -8.28
C LEU A 94 -6.15 1.84 -8.44
N LYS A 95 -5.58 2.51 -7.43
CA LYS A 95 -5.19 3.92 -7.53
C LYS A 95 -3.78 4.10 -6.96
N VAL A 96 -2.92 4.72 -7.76
CA VAL A 96 -1.51 4.98 -7.40
C VAL A 96 -1.37 6.43 -6.97
N PHE A 97 -0.59 6.66 -5.91
CA PHE A 97 -0.17 7.95 -5.41
C PHE A 97 1.35 7.96 -5.27
N ILE A 98 1.96 9.12 -5.53
CA ILE A 98 3.41 9.32 -5.42
C ILE A 98 3.63 10.61 -4.65
N ASP A 99 4.36 10.51 -3.54
CA ASP A 99 4.65 11.65 -2.67
C ASP A 99 6.16 11.77 -2.41
N GLU A 100 6.65 13.02 -2.27
CA GLU A 100 8.03 13.29 -1.81
C GLU A 100 8.05 13.23 -0.27
N VAL A 101 8.89 12.36 0.28
CA VAL A 101 9.12 12.27 1.71
C VAL A 101 10.18 13.29 2.10
N LYS A 102 9.76 14.32 2.83
CA LYS A 102 10.66 15.31 3.41
C LYS A 102 11.18 14.78 4.74
N ASN A 103 12.50 14.83 4.93
CA ASN A 103 13.07 14.68 6.27
C ASN A 103 12.69 15.94 7.08
N GLU A 104 11.94 15.76 8.16
CA GLU A 104 11.75 16.79 9.19
C GLU A 104 13.08 17.15 9.88
#